data_AF-U2QW12-F1
#
_entry.id   AF-U2QW12-F1
#
_cell.length_a   1.000
_cell.length_b   1.000
_cell.length_c   1.000
_cell.angle_alpha   90.00
_cell.angle_beta   90.00
_cell.angle_gamma   90.00
#
_symmetry.space_group_name_H-M   'P 1'
#
loop_
_entity.id
_entity.type
_entity.pdbx_description
1 polymer ?
#
loop_
_entity_poly.entity_id
_entity_poly.type
_entity_poly.pdbx_seq_one_letter_code
_entity_poly.pdbx_strand_id
1 'polypeptide(L)'
;MAYVRKVRTASGATAVQIAEHRDRRDRVLEHLGSAHTSEELFPLVAAARQRLAPLQDELDFLPSAAASRSVTITGRRSIALWGSLRRVHTDLGFEVLADDAFAQLVLARVIKPTSKAGSIRKLDALGIPHAGLRSVFRCSARFRAEDYRSEISQLCFENARVDGNLTLVLYDVTILCFEAEHEDGLREVGFSEECRVDPRIVVGLLTDRAGFPLGLTCWKGDRTETLTMLPKVMDFLARHDLRDLVVAADAGALSAANLTALDGAGLKFIVGSRQVKAPIDLESHFHWRGDAFEGGRIIDTITSRPLPGAAAAAKPFRIRVFVMNLSGARRFIRGRGGRSGRVPGSGLSGTPATWRR
;
A
#
# COMPACT_ATOMS: atom_id res chain seq x y z
N MET A 1 24.74 5.69 -60.27
CA MET A 1 24.56 4.85 -59.06
C MET A 1 25.12 3.47 -59.33
N ALA A 2 26.08 3.04 -58.51
CA ALA A 2 26.72 1.74 -58.65
C ALA A 2 25.90 0.64 -57.95
N TYR A 3 25.82 -0.55 -58.56
CA TYR A 3 25.08 -1.71 -58.05
C TYR A 3 25.82 -3.01 -58.35
N VAL A 4 25.47 -4.08 -57.63
CA VAL A 4 26.03 -5.42 -57.87
C VAL A 4 25.29 -6.08 -59.03
N ARG A 5 26.04 -6.43 -60.08
CA ARG A 5 25.57 -7.16 -61.25
C ARG A 5 26.10 -8.59 -61.23
N LYS A 6 25.22 -9.56 -61.48
CA LYS A 6 25.58 -10.99 -61.65
C LYS A 6 25.34 -11.40 -63.09
N VAL A 7 26.34 -11.99 -63.74
CA VAL A 7 26.26 -12.39 -65.16
C VAL A 7 26.77 -13.81 -65.33
N ARG A 8 26.06 -14.65 -66.09
CA ARG A 8 26.56 -15.96 -66.48
C ARG A 8 27.60 -15.83 -67.59
N THR A 9 28.78 -16.40 -67.38
CA THR A 9 29.85 -16.46 -68.38
C THR A 9 29.60 -17.63 -69.34
N ALA A 10 30.24 -17.59 -70.51
CA ALA A 10 30.20 -18.69 -71.49
C ALA A 10 30.74 -20.02 -70.93
N SER A 11 31.55 -19.97 -69.87
CA SER A 11 32.07 -21.14 -69.14
C SER A 11 31.12 -21.71 -68.09
N GLY A 12 29.91 -21.19 -67.96
CA GLY A 12 28.90 -21.64 -66.99
C GLY A 12 29.06 -21.09 -65.56
N ALA A 13 30.08 -20.27 -65.30
CA ALA A 13 30.28 -19.60 -64.01
C ALA A 13 29.36 -18.36 -63.88
N THR A 14 29.08 -17.94 -62.65
CA THR A 14 28.42 -16.66 -62.36
C THR A 14 29.46 -15.63 -61.92
N ALA A 15 29.71 -14.64 -62.78
CA ALA A 15 30.56 -13.49 -62.48
C ALA A 15 29.82 -12.46 -61.62
N VAL A 16 30.48 -11.95 -60.58
CA VAL A 16 29.99 -10.85 -59.74
C VAL A 16 30.78 -9.58 -60.06
N GLN A 17 30.06 -8.53 -60.43
CA GLN A 17 30.62 -7.26 -60.89
C GLN A 17 29.96 -6.10 -60.14
N ILE A 18 30.70 -5.02 -59.93
CA ILE A 18 30.12 -3.73 -59.57
C ILE A 18 30.00 -2.93 -60.86
N ALA A 19 28.79 -2.51 -61.20
CA ALA A 19 28.50 -1.74 -62.41
C ALA A 19 27.75 -0.47 -62.06
N GLU A 20 27.90 0.57 -62.88
CA GLU A 20 27.13 1.80 -62.80
C GLU A 20 26.39 2.04 -64.12
N HIS A 21 25.14 2.47 -64.01
CA HIS A 21 24.36 2.90 -65.17
C HIS A 21 24.71 4.34 -65.56
N ARG A 22 25.24 4.56 -66.77
CA ARG A 22 25.57 5.89 -67.31
C ARG A 22 25.28 5.94 -68.82
N ASP A 23 24.64 7.02 -69.29
CA ASP A 23 24.32 7.24 -70.71
C ASP A 23 23.59 6.08 -71.41
N ARG A 24 22.56 5.53 -70.75
CA ARG A 24 21.73 4.38 -71.18
C ARG A 24 22.49 3.06 -71.38
N ARG A 25 23.72 2.94 -70.85
CA ARG A 25 24.50 1.69 -70.88
C ARG A 25 25.06 1.39 -69.49
N ASP A 26 25.13 0.10 -69.16
CA ASP A 26 25.75 -0.36 -67.92
C ASP A 26 27.26 -0.43 -68.11
N ARG A 27 28.03 0.38 -67.37
CA ARG A 27 29.49 0.35 -67.36
C ARG A 27 29.97 -0.45 -66.16
N VAL A 28 30.76 -1.49 -66.40
CA VAL A 28 31.39 -2.27 -65.33
C VAL A 28 32.53 -1.45 -64.73
N LEU A 29 32.47 -1.21 -63.42
CA LEU A 29 33.48 -0.49 -62.66
C LEU A 29 34.55 -1.46 -62.15
N GLU A 30 34.13 -2.62 -61.63
CA GLU A 30 35.05 -3.61 -61.07
C GLU A 30 34.50 -5.04 -61.23
N HIS A 31 35.38 -5.99 -61.52
CA HIS A 31 35.08 -7.42 -61.53
C HIS A 31 35.67 -8.07 -60.27
N LEU A 32 34.81 -8.64 -59.42
CA LEU A 32 35.25 -9.20 -58.13
C LEU A 32 35.59 -10.69 -58.21
N GLY A 33 35.08 -11.41 -59.21
CA GLY A 33 35.38 -12.82 -59.44
C GLY A 33 34.22 -13.57 -60.09
N SER A 34 34.46 -14.85 -60.43
CA SER A 34 33.45 -15.77 -60.98
C SER A 34 33.36 -17.03 -60.13
N ALA A 35 32.15 -17.48 -59.85
CA ALA A 35 31.88 -18.65 -59.01
C ALA A 35 31.14 -19.73 -59.80
N HIS A 36 31.51 -20.99 -59.59
CA HIS A 36 30.83 -22.14 -60.21
C HIS A 36 29.78 -22.77 -59.29
N THR A 37 29.86 -22.48 -57.98
CA THR A 37 28.93 -22.99 -56.97
C THR A 37 28.26 -21.84 -56.19
N SER A 38 27.13 -22.11 -55.55
CA SER A 38 26.41 -21.12 -54.74
C SER A 38 27.19 -20.71 -53.48
N GLU A 39 28.02 -21.60 -52.94
CA GLU A 39 28.85 -21.34 -51.77
C GLU A 39 30.00 -20.37 -52.08
N GLU A 40 30.62 -20.49 -53.25
CA GLU A 40 31.64 -19.53 -53.73
C GLU A 40 31.03 -18.18 -54.12
N LEU A 41 29.76 -18.16 -54.56
CA LEU A 41 29.08 -16.95 -54.97
C LEU A 41 28.74 -16.03 -53.78
N PHE A 42 28.45 -16.63 -52.63
CA PHE A 42 28.03 -15.89 -51.43
C PHE A 42 29.07 -14.88 -50.93
N PRO A 43 30.36 -15.24 -50.70
CA PRO A 43 31.37 -14.29 -50.25
C PRO A 43 31.65 -13.18 -51.27
N LEU A 44 31.59 -13.49 -52.58
CA LEU A 44 31.81 -12.50 -53.63
C LEU A 44 30.71 -11.42 -53.65
N VAL A 45 29.45 -11.82 -53.43
CA VAL A 45 28.33 -10.87 -53.35
C VAL A 45 28.37 -10.06 -52.05
N ALA A 46 28.79 -10.67 -50.94
CA ALA A 46 28.96 -9.96 -49.68
C ALA A 46 30.05 -8.89 -49.78
N ALA A 47 31.21 -9.23 -50.37
CA ALA A 47 32.29 -8.28 -50.63
C ALA A 47 31.86 -7.14 -51.57
N ALA A 48 31.08 -7.46 -52.62
CA ALA A 48 30.53 -6.46 -53.54
C ALA A 48 29.62 -5.46 -52.83
N ARG A 49 28.77 -5.93 -51.91
CA ARG A 49 27.85 -5.09 -51.12
C ARG A 49 28.59 -4.25 -50.09
N GLN A 50 29.61 -4.81 -49.44
CA GLN A 50 30.41 -4.08 -48.46
C GLN A 50 31.16 -2.90 -49.13
N ARG A 51 31.65 -3.09 -50.35
CA ARG A 51 32.28 -2.01 -51.13
C ARG A 51 31.31 -0.94 -51.65
N LEU A 52 30.03 -1.30 -51.80
CA LEU A 52 28.97 -0.38 -52.24
C LEU A 52 28.31 0.38 -51.09
N ALA A 53 28.48 -0.06 -49.84
CA ALA A 53 27.96 0.67 -48.68
C ALA A 53 28.82 1.94 -48.47
N PRO A 54 28.29 3.14 -48.73
CA PRO A 54 29.05 4.37 -48.50
C PRO A 54 29.20 4.53 -46.98
N LEU A 55 30.46 4.57 -46.50
CA LEU A 55 30.92 5.12 -45.21
C LEU A 55 29.77 5.50 -44.26
N GLN A 56 29.03 4.50 -43.78
CA GLN A 56 28.19 4.67 -42.62
C GLN A 56 29.16 4.49 -41.47
N ASP A 57 29.73 5.62 -41.07
CA ASP A 57 30.36 5.79 -39.76
C ASP A 57 29.30 5.46 -38.71
N GLU A 58 29.15 4.17 -38.40
CA GLU A 58 28.69 3.77 -37.08
C GLU A 58 29.75 4.32 -36.11
N LEU A 59 29.34 5.35 -35.37
CA LEU A 59 30.04 5.84 -34.19
C LEU A 59 30.20 4.67 -33.21
N ASP A 60 31.30 3.93 -33.38
CA ASP A 60 31.75 2.86 -32.50
C ASP A 60 32.25 3.49 -31.19
N PHE A 61 31.32 3.74 -30.27
CA PHE A 61 31.62 4.18 -28.90
C PHE A 61 32.22 3.06 -28.02
N LEU A 62 32.56 1.90 -28.59
CA LEU A 62 33.13 0.78 -27.84
C LEU A 62 34.46 0.35 -28.48
N PRO A 63 35.51 0.12 -27.67
CA PRO A 63 36.80 -0.29 -28.19
C PRO A 63 36.68 -1.66 -28.89
N SER A 64 37.08 -1.67 -30.16
CA SER A 64 37.18 -2.87 -30.98
C SER A 64 38.16 -3.87 -30.35
N ALA A 65 37.69 -5.10 -30.18
CA ALA A 65 38.42 -6.30 -29.73
C ALA A 65 39.16 -6.19 -28.39
N ALA A 66 38.43 -5.95 -27.29
CA ALA A 66 38.86 -6.45 -25.98
C ALA A 66 38.36 -7.89 -25.82
N ALA A 67 39.26 -8.79 -25.40
CA ALA A 67 38.97 -10.18 -25.03
C ALA A 67 37.59 -10.34 -24.39
N SER A 68 36.87 -11.43 -24.73
CA SER A 68 35.65 -11.88 -24.05
C SER A 68 35.88 -11.90 -22.53
N ARG A 69 35.66 -10.77 -21.88
CA ARG A 69 35.66 -10.63 -20.44
C ARG A 69 34.30 -11.15 -20.03
N SER A 70 34.26 -12.39 -19.55
CA SER A 70 33.08 -12.93 -18.89
C SER A 70 32.77 -12.05 -17.68
N VAL A 71 31.78 -11.18 -17.82
CA VAL A 71 31.28 -10.38 -16.71
C VAL A 71 30.37 -11.29 -15.88
N THR A 72 30.85 -11.73 -14.73
CA THR A 72 30.03 -12.45 -13.76
C THR A 72 29.32 -11.44 -12.88
N ILE A 73 27.99 -11.51 -12.83
CA ILE A 73 27.20 -10.74 -11.87
C ILE A 73 27.51 -11.28 -10.47
N THR A 74 28.25 -10.50 -9.68
CA THR A 74 28.60 -10.86 -8.29
C THR A 74 27.45 -10.63 -7.30
N GLY A 75 26.44 -9.84 -7.69
CA GLY A 75 25.25 -9.61 -6.88
C GLY A 75 24.24 -8.68 -7.57
N ARG A 76 23.04 -8.59 -6.98
CA ARG A 76 21.98 -7.66 -7.39
C ARG A 76 21.48 -6.93 -6.16
N ARG A 77 21.17 -5.63 -6.30
CA ARG A 77 20.65 -4.82 -5.20
C ARG A 77 19.43 -4.01 -5.63
N SER A 78 18.38 -4.01 -4.80
CA SER A 78 17.19 -3.20 -5.02
C SER A 78 17.33 -1.81 -4.38
N ILE A 79 18.23 -1.00 -4.94
CA ILE A 79 18.60 0.32 -4.38
C ILE A 79 17.41 1.27 -4.36
N ALA A 80 16.62 1.36 -5.43
CA ALA A 80 15.49 2.28 -5.50
C ALA A 80 14.40 1.94 -4.47
N LEU A 81 13.99 0.68 -4.38
CA LEU A 81 12.99 0.25 -3.39
C LEU A 81 13.45 0.52 -1.96
N TRP A 82 14.68 0.10 -1.64
CA TRP A 82 15.22 0.27 -0.30
C TRP A 82 15.45 1.74 0.05
N GLY A 83 16.00 2.51 -0.88
CA GLY A 83 16.24 3.94 -0.74
C GLY A 83 14.95 4.73 -0.49
N SER A 84 13.87 4.43 -1.22
CA SER A 84 12.58 5.08 -0.99
C SER A 84 11.99 4.77 0.38
N LEU A 85 12.06 3.50 0.82
CA LEU A 85 11.57 3.09 2.14
C LEU A 85 12.38 3.70 3.28
N ARG A 86 13.72 3.73 3.13
CA ARG A 86 14.62 4.39 4.07
C ARG A 86 14.36 5.88 4.14
N ARG A 87 14.14 6.52 2.99
CA ARG A 87 13.79 7.94 2.95
C ARG A 87 12.51 8.22 3.72
N VAL A 88 11.45 7.43 3.55
CA VAL A 88 10.22 7.60 4.34
C VAL A 88 10.50 7.42 5.84
N HIS A 89 11.30 6.43 6.22
CA HIS A 89 11.70 6.22 7.62
C HIS A 89 12.44 7.45 8.21
N THR A 90 13.35 8.04 7.43
CA THR A 90 14.09 9.24 7.80
C THR A 90 13.21 10.49 7.83
N ASP A 91 12.36 10.68 6.82
CA ASP A 91 11.46 11.83 6.69
C ASP A 91 10.44 11.85 7.86
N LEU A 92 10.03 10.68 8.36
CA LEU A 92 9.20 10.53 9.57
C LEU A 92 9.96 10.74 10.90
N GLY A 93 11.29 10.87 10.85
CA GLY A 93 12.13 11.08 12.03
C GLY A 93 12.45 9.82 12.85
N PHE A 94 12.13 8.63 12.35
CA PHE A 94 12.30 7.38 13.11
C PHE A 94 13.77 6.97 13.35
N GLU A 95 14.73 7.69 12.77
CA GLU A 95 16.17 7.50 13.04
C GLU A 95 16.56 7.80 14.49
N VAL A 96 15.73 8.55 15.24
CA VAL A 96 15.98 8.85 16.67
C VAL A 96 16.15 7.59 17.53
N LEU A 97 15.49 6.48 17.13
CA LEU A 97 15.57 5.20 17.80
C LEU A 97 16.99 4.58 17.75
N ALA A 98 17.84 5.04 16.82
CA ALA A 98 19.22 4.56 16.63
C ALA A 98 19.36 3.02 16.53
N ASP A 99 18.31 2.33 16.06
CA ASP A 99 18.27 0.87 15.93
C ASP A 99 18.08 0.44 14.47
N ASP A 100 19.20 0.24 13.77
CA ASP A 100 19.16 -0.16 12.36
C ASP A 100 18.54 -1.55 12.16
N ALA A 101 18.67 -2.46 13.13
CA ALA A 101 18.05 -3.78 13.05
C ALA A 101 16.51 -3.68 13.16
N PHE A 102 16.01 -2.74 13.96
CA PHE A 102 14.59 -2.41 14.05
C PHE A 102 14.07 -1.84 12.71
N ALA A 103 14.73 -0.79 12.20
CA ALA A 103 14.38 -0.18 10.93
C ALA A 103 14.35 -1.22 9.81
N GLN A 104 15.38 -2.08 9.73
CA GLN A 104 15.44 -3.16 8.75
C GLN A 104 14.29 -4.15 8.87
N LEU A 105 13.93 -4.55 10.09
CA LEU A 105 12.83 -5.47 10.34
C LEU A 105 11.48 -4.84 9.91
N VAL A 106 11.24 -3.58 10.24
CA VAL A 106 10.03 -2.85 9.87
C VAL A 106 9.91 -2.73 8.35
N LEU A 107 10.94 -2.21 7.69
CA LEU A 107 10.93 -1.99 6.23
C LEU A 107 10.81 -3.31 5.46
N ALA A 108 11.48 -4.39 5.92
CA ALA A 108 11.31 -5.71 5.33
C ALA A 108 9.87 -6.24 5.43
N ARG A 109 9.18 -5.95 6.54
CA ARG A 109 7.79 -6.36 6.77
C ARG A 109 6.78 -5.54 5.99
N VAL A 110 7.07 -4.26 5.70
CA VAL A 110 6.31 -3.46 4.74
C VAL A 110 6.38 -4.08 3.35
N ILE A 111 7.55 -4.56 2.93
CA ILE A 111 7.72 -5.23 1.63
C ILE A 111 7.00 -6.58 1.61
N LYS A 112 7.16 -7.38 2.67
CA LYS A 112 6.52 -8.69 2.80
C LYS A 112 6.28 -9.02 4.27
N PRO A 113 5.02 -9.04 4.75
CA PRO A 113 4.69 -9.46 6.11
C PRO A 113 5.10 -10.93 6.31
N THR A 114 6.14 -11.16 7.10
CA THR A 114 6.66 -12.52 7.35
C THR A 114 7.38 -12.62 8.71
N SER A 115 7.89 -13.81 9.03
CA SER A 115 8.64 -14.07 10.26
C SER A 115 9.94 -13.25 10.32
N LYS A 116 10.57 -13.17 11.49
CA LYS A 116 11.87 -12.48 11.66
C LYS A 116 12.93 -13.08 10.73
N ALA A 117 13.01 -14.41 10.68
CA ALA A 117 13.91 -15.12 9.76
C ALA A 117 13.53 -14.90 8.28
N GLY A 118 12.23 -14.86 7.96
CA GLY A 118 11.77 -14.54 6.60
C GLY A 118 12.11 -13.12 6.16
N SER A 119 12.13 -12.18 7.09
CA SER A 119 12.47 -10.77 6.83
C SER A 119 13.93 -10.63 6.44
N ILE A 120 14.83 -11.35 7.13
CA ILE A 120 16.26 -11.44 6.81
C ILE A 120 16.47 -12.04 5.43
N ARG A 121 15.86 -13.21 5.14
CA ARG A 121 15.92 -13.82 3.80
C ARG A 121 15.39 -12.88 2.71
N LYS A 122 14.43 -12.01 3.04
CA LYS A 122 13.92 -11.03 2.09
C LYS A 122 14.94 -9.91 1.82
N LEU A 123 15.65 -9.43 2.84
CA LEU A 123 16.72 -8.45 2.69
C LEU A 123 17.90 -9.02 1.90
N ASP A 124 18.30 -10.28 2.17
CA ASP A 124 19.27 -11.04 1.37
C ASP A 124 18.88 -11.08 -0.11
N ALA A 125 17.62 -11.45 -0.40
CA ALA A 125 17.10 -11.51 -1.78
C ALA A 125 17.07 -10.14 -2.48
N LEU A 126 17.05 -9.04 -1.73
CA LEU A 126 17.15 -7.68 -2.24
C LEU A 126 18.59 -7.16 -2.31
N GLY A 127 19.57 -7.96 -1.88
CA GLY A 127 21.00 -7.61 -1.82
C GLY A 127 21.31 -6.48 -0.84
N ILE A 128 20.48 -6.31 0.19
CA ILE A 128 20.64 -5.27 1.20
C ILE A 128 21.45 -5.84 2.37
N PRO A 129 22.60 -5.24 2.74
CA PRO A 129 23.31 -5.62 3.95
C PRO A 129 22.39 -5.48 5.16
N HIS A 130 22.29 -6.51 5.99
CA HIS A 130 21.36 -6.53 7.10
C HIS A 130 21.95 -7.16 8.36
N ALA A 131 21.31 -6.87 9.49
CA ALA A 131 21.63 -7.47 10.76
C ALA A 131 21.36 -8.98 10.75
N GLY A 132 22.14 -9.74 11.53
CA GLY A 132 21.91 -11.16 11.73
C GLY A 132 20.67 -11.44 12.59
N LEU A 133 20.18 -12.69 12.55
CA LEU A 133 18.96 -13.09 13.26
C LEU A 133 19.03 -12.85 14.77
N ARG A 134 20.19 -13.10 15.40
CA ARG A 134 20.40 -12.83 16.83
C ARG A 134 20.24 -11.34 17.17
N SER A 135 20.69 -10.44 16.30
CA SER A 135 20.53 -9.00 16.48
C SER A 135 19.07 -8.58 16.39
N VAL A 136 18.30 -9.15 15.46
CA VAL A 136 16.85 -8.92 15.34
C VAL A 136 16.09 -9.39 16.59
N PHE A 137 16.47 -10.53 17.16
CA PHE A 137 15.89 -11.00 18.43
C PHE A 137 16.25 -10.09 19.61
N ARG A 138 17.50 -9.63 19.71
CA ARG A 138 17.92 -8.66 20.73
C ARG A 138 17.21 -7.32 20.61
N CYS A 139 17.10 -6.78 19.40
CA CYS A 139 16.30 -5.60 19.10
C CYS A 139 14.86 -5.77 19.59
N SER A 140 14.31 -6.99 19.50
CA SER A 140 12.95 -7.23 19.98
C SER A 140 12.77 -7.05 21.49
N ALA A 141 13.81 -7.31 22.28
CA ALA A 141 13.79 -7.02 23.71
C ALA A 141 13.93 -5.50 23.98
N ARG A 142 14.73 -4.79 23.17
CA ARG A 142 14.95 -3.34 23.31
C ARG A 142 13.70 -2.52 23.09
N PHE A 143 12.95 -2.76 22.00
CA PHE A 143 11.77 -1.91 21.71
C PHE A 143 10.73 -1.91 22.84
N ARG A 144 10.70 -2.96 23.67
CA ARG A 144 9.82 -3.03 24.85
C ARG A 144 10.41 -2.29 26.04
N ALA A 145 11.73 -2.40 26.25
CA ALA A 145 12.42 -1.77 27.37
C ALA A 145 12.57 -0.25 27.18
N GLU A 146 12.76 0.20 25.94
CA GLU A 146 13.01 1.59 25.56
C GLU A 146 11.73 2.29 25.04
N ASP A 147 10.56 1.64 25.13
CA ASP A 147 9.25 2.18 24.76
C ASP A 147 9.15 2.86 23.37
N TYR A 148 9.72 2.21 22.34
CA TYR A 148 9.73 2.73 20.95
C TYR A 148 8.35 3.12 20.45
N ARG A 149 7.30 2.46 20.94
CA ARG A 149 5.92 2.76 20.55
C ARG A 149 5.50 4.17 20.94
N SER A 150 5.86 4.64 22.13
CA SER A 150 5.53 6.00 22.56
C SER A 150 6.30 7.02 21.75
N GLU A 151 7.58 6.77 21.48
CA GLU A 151 8.42 7.65 20.66
C GLU A 151 7.95 7.73 19.21
N ILE A 152 7.63 6.58 18.59
CA ILE A 152 7.03 6.54 17.24
C ILE A 152 5.68 7.28 17.22
N SER A 153 4.84 7.09 18.23
CA SER A 153 3.53 7.76 18.30
C SER A 153 3.69 9.29 18.41
N GLN A 154 4.68 9.74 19.20
CA GLN A 154 5.00 11.16 19.33
C GLN A 154 5.47 11.76 17.99
N LEU A 155 6.40 11.11 17.30
CA LEU A 155 6.88 11.56 15.99
C LEU A 155 5.75 11.58 14.96
N CYS A 156 4.89 10.56 14.96
CA CYS A 156 3.71 10.55 14.11
C CYS A 156 2.78 11.73 14.40
N PHE A 157 2.51 12.02 15.67
CA PHE A 157 1.70 13.18 16.05
C PHE A 157 2.31 14.50 15.55
N GLU A 158 3.63 14.66 15.72
CA GLU A 158 4.35 15.85 15.26
C GLU A 158 4.25 16.03 13.75
N ASN A 159 4.43 14.95 12.98
CA ASN A 159 4.27 14.96 11.51
C ASN A 159 2.83 15.31 11.10
N ALA A 160 1.83 14.72 11.76
CA ALA A 160 0.42 14.98 11.45
C ALA A 160 0.00 16.44 11.74
N ARG A 161 0.67 17.11 12.68
CA ARG A 161 0.38 18.50 13.05
C ARG A 161 0.93 19.52 12.04
N VAL A 162 1.93 19.14 11.24
CA VAL A 162 2.55 20.06 10.25
C VAL A 162 1.53 20.53 9.20
N ASP A 163 0.62 19.64 8.78
CA ASP A 163 -0.37 19.91 7.74
C ASP A 163 -1.64 20.64 8.24
N GLY A 164 -1.75 20.92 9.55
CA GLY A 164 -2.82 21.74 10.12
C GLY A 164 -3.36 21.26 11.48
N ASN A 165 -4.47 21.87 11.92
CA ASN A 165 -5.13 21.50 13.16
C ASN A 165 -5.74 20.09 13.06
N LEU A 166 -5.34 19.20 13.96
CA LEU A 166 -5.98 17.90 14.14
C LEU A 166 -7.39 18.09 14.72
N THR A 167 -8.39 18.18 13.86
CA THR A 167 -9.79 18.39 14.26
C THR A 167 -10.62 17.11 14.30
N LEU A 168 -10.19 16.06 13.60
CA LEU A 168 -10.89 14.78 13.47
C LEU A 168 -9.90 13.64 13.62
N VAL A 169 -10.22 12.70 14.50
CA VAL A 169 -9.54 11.41 14.61
C VAL A 169 -10.47 10.27 14.28
N LEU A 170 -9.92 9.24 13.66
CA LEU A 170 -10.61 7.98 13.43
C LEU A 170 -10.05 6.96 14.42
N TYR A 171 -10.93 6.19 15.04
CA TYR A 171 -10.56 5.12 15.95
C TYR A 171 -11.15 3.80 15.44
N ASP A 172 -10.28 2.82 15.25
CA ASP A 172 -10.64 1.47 14.83
C ASP A 172 -9.96 0.43 15.72
N VAL A 173 -10.62 -0.71 15.89
CA VAL A 173 -10.17 -1.79 16.76
C VAL A 173 -10.06 -3.09 15.98
N THR A 174 -8.90 -3.73 16.08
CA THR A 174 -8.63 -5.04 15.50
C THR A 174 -8.35 -6.03 16.62
N ILE A 175 -8.99 -7.20 16.56
CA ILE A 175 -8.70 -8.33 17.46
C ILE A 175 -7.68 -9.24 16.79
N LEU A 176 -6.59 -9.56 17.50
CA LEU A 176 -5.62 -10.55 17.05
C LEU A 176 -5.77 -11.82 17.89
N CYS A 177 -6.11 -12.93 17.23
CA CYS A 177 -6.20 -14.25 17.86
C CYS A 177 -4.90 -15.03 17.67
N PHE A 178 -4.52 -15.80 18.67
CA PHE A 178 -3.29 -16.60 18.68
C PHE A 178 -3.62 -18.06 18.92
N GLU A 179 -3.05 -18.93 18.08
CA GLU A 179 -2.97 -20.36 18.38
C GLU A 179 -1.96 -20.54 19.53
N ALA A 180 -2.47 -20.56 20.76
CA ALA A 180 -1.69 -20.72 21.98
C ALA A 180 -2.44 -21.62 22.95
N GLU A 181 -1.74 -22.59 23.52
CA GLU A 181 -2.34 -23.55 24.46
C GLU A 181 -2.77 -22.91 25.78
N HIS A 182 -2.12 -21.81 26.18
CA HIS A 182 -2.32 -21.16 27.47
C HIS A 182 -2.42 -19.65 27.30
N GLU A 183 -3.25 -19.03 28.14
CA GLU A 183 -3.28 -17.59 28.36
C GLU A 183 -1.97 -17.09 28.96
N ASP A 184 -1.70 -15.80 28.80
CA ASP A 184 -0.63 -15.11 29.51
C ASP A 184 -1.07 -13.72 29.98
N GLY A 185 -0.14 -12.93 30.51
CA GLY A 185 -0.46 -11.61 31.06
C GLY A 185 -1.05 -10.59 30.06
N LEU A 186 -1.03 -10.85 28.75
CA LEU A 186 -1.64 -10.00 27.72
C LEU A 186 -2.68 -10.76 26.88
N ARG A 187 -2.40 -12.01 26.52
CA ARG A 187 -3.26 -12.86 25.70
C ARG A 187 -4.23 -13.60 26.60
N GLU A 188 -5.48 -13.18 26.56
CA GLU A 188 -6.56 -13.75 27.38
C GLU A 188 -7.72 -14.10 26.45
N VAL A 189 -8.47 -15.15 26.78
CA VAL A 189 -9.71 -15.49 26.10
C VAL A 189 -10.74 -14.44 26.49
N GLY A 190 -11.40 -13.88 25.48
CA GLY A 190 -12.49 -12.95 25.74
C GLY A 190 -13.79 -13.37 25.07
N PHE A 191 -14.81 -12.54 25.25
CA PHE A 191 -16.12 -12.73 24.64
C PHE A 191 -16.06 -12.78 23.10
N SER A 192 -16.22 -13.96 22.52
CA SER A 192 -16.24 -14.18 21.06
C SER A 192 -17.65 -14.51 20.62
N GLU A 193 -18.20 -13.77 19.65
CA GLU A 193 -19.48 -14.15 19.02
C GLU A 193 -19.38 -15.51 18.32
N GLU A 194 -18.17 -15.91 17.90
CA GLU A 194 -17.88 -17.22 17.31
C GLU A 194 -17.45 -18.31 18.33
N CYS A 195 -17.52 -18.05 19.65
CA CYS A 195 -17.07 -18.98 20.70
C CYS A 195 -15.65 -19.56 20.50
N ARG A 196 -14.69 -18.76 20.02
CA ARG A 196 -13.29 -19.19 19.93
C ARG A 196 -12.63 -19.16 21.31
N VAL A 197 -11.98 -20.27 21.68
CA VAL A 197 -11.23 -20.44 22.93
C VAL A 197 -9.76 -20.01 22.81
N ASP A 198 -9.36 -19.53 21.63
CA ASP A 198 -7.99 -19.09 21.38
C ASP A 198 -7.68 -17.77 22.11
N PRO A 199 -6.55 -17.68 22.85
CA PRO A 199 -6.12 -16.44 23.48
C PRO A 199 -5.99 -15.31 22.46
N ARG A 200 -6.43 -14.11 22.84
CA ARG A 200 -6.45 -12.95 21.92
C ARG A 200 -5.99 -11.68 22.61
N ILE A 201 -5.71 -10.66 21.79
CA ILE A 201 -5.48 -9.30 22.25
C ILE A 201 -6.33 -8.34 21.43
N VAL A 202 -6.64 -7.19 22.04
CA VAL A 202 -7.37 -6.12 21.37
C VAL A 202 -6.38 -5.02 21.03
N VAL A 203 -6.32 -4.61 19.76
CA VAL A 203 -5.42 -3.58 19.26
C VAL A 203 -6.23 -2.42 18.72
N GLY A 204 -6.06 -1.24 19.29
CA GLY A 204 -6.71 -0.02 18.83
C GLY A 204 -5.72 0.87 18.10
N LEU A 205 -6.14 1.38 16.96
CA LEU A 205 -5.40 2.33 16.15
C LEU A 205 -6.16 3.65 16.11
N LEU A 206 -5.47 4.71 16.51
CA LEU A 206 -5.93 6.09 16.33
C LEU A 206 -5.25 6.65 15.09
N THR A 207 -6.01 7.24 14.18
CA THR A 207 -5.50 7.89 12.97
C THR A 207 -6.09 9.29 12.80
N ASP A 208 -5.45 10.10 11.97
CA ASP A 208 -6.01 11.37 11.52
C ASP A 208 -7.09 11.16 10.44
N ARG A 209 -7.60 12.27 9.89
CA ARG A 209 -8.59 12.24 8.81
C ARG A 209 -8.08 11.57 7.51
N ALA A 210 -6.79 11.61 7.23
CA ALA A 210 -6.18 10.99 6.05
C ALA A 210 -5.87 9.49 6.26
N GLY A 211 -6.02 8.98 7.48
CA GLY A 211 -5.64 7.62 7.86
C GLY A 211 -4.17 7.49 8.29
N PHE A 212 -3.47 8.60 8.50
CA PHE A 212 -2.11 8.60 9.05
C PHE A 212 -2.15 8.19 10.53
N PRO A 213 -1.31 7.24 10.98
CA PRO A 213 -1.37 6.71 12.34
C PRO A 213 -0.89 7.73 13.36
N LEU A 214 -1.65 7.92 14.44
CA LEU A 214 -1.33 8.82 15.56
C LEU A 214 -0.96 8.06 16.83
N GLY A 215 -1.45 6.84 16.99
CA GLY A 215 -1.09 6.03 18.14
C GLY A 215 -1.68 4.64 18.11
N LEU A 216 -0.89 3.69 18.60
CA LEU A 216 -1.28 2.29 18.74
C LEU A 216 -1.44 1.94 20.22
N THR A 217 -2.49 1.20 20.57
CA THR A 217 -2.70 0.70 21.94
C THR A 217 -3.08 -0.77 21.91
N CYS A 218 -2.60 -1.51 22.90
CA CYS A 218 -2.88 -2.92 23.05
C CYS A 218 -3.53 -3.14 24.42
N TRP A 219 -4.63 -3.87 24.44
CA TRP A 219 -5.32 -4.32 25.65
C TRP A 219 -5.36 -5.84 25.71
N LYS A 220 -5.64 -6.34 26.91
CA LYS A 220 -5.96 -7.74 27.15
C LYS A 220 -7.18 -8.18 26.34
N GLY A 221 -7.22 -9.47 25.99
CA GLY A 221 -8.25 -10.03 25.10
C GLY A 221 -9.67 -10.06 25.66
N ASP A 222 -9.82 -9.91 26.98
CA ASP A 222 -11.08 -9.84 27.71
C ASP A 222 -11.82 -8.50 27.53
N ARG A 223 -11.08 -7.44 27.15
CA ARG A 223 -11.64 -6.11 26.98
C ARG A 223 -12.61 -6.06 25.81
N THR A 224 -13.79 -5.50 26.06
CA THR A 224 -14.75 -5.18 25.00
C THR A 224 -14.31 -3.95 24.23
N GLU A 225 -14.55 -3.94 22.91
CA GLU A 225 -14.25 -2.83 22.01
C GLU A 225 -14.74 -1.48 22.55
N THR A 226 -15.96 -1.49 23.09
CA THR A 226 -16.62 -0.39 23.79
C THR A 226 -15.71 0.27 24.83
N LEU A 227 -14.97 -0.49 25.63
CA LEU A 227 -14.19 0.08 26.73
C LEU A 227 -12.81 0.60 26.31
N THR A 228 -12.48 0.59 25.02
CA THR A 228 -11.13 0.94 24.53
C THR A 228 -11.03 2.35 23.98
N MET A 229 -12.07 2.83 23.29
CA MET A 229 -12.07 4.12 22.59
C MET A 229 -11.89 5.31 23.53
N LEU A 230 -12.78 5.46 24.52
CA LEU A 230 -12.77 6.63 25.39
C LEU A 230 -11.46 6.78 26.17
N PRO A 231 -10.92 5.74 26.84
CA PRO A 231 -9.63 5.85 27.50
C PRO A 231 -8.51 6.26 26.54
N LYS A 232 -8.49 5.72 25.32
CA LYS A 232 -7.46 6.06 24.34
C LYS A 232 -7.56 7.51 23.87
N VAL A 233 -8.77 7.98 23.54
CA VAL A 233 -8.98 9.36 23.11
C VAL A 233 -8.61 10.33 24.23
N MET A 234 -9.06 10.08 25.46
CA MET A 234 -8.74 10.97 26.59
C MET A 234 -7.25 11.01 26.90
N ASP A 235 -6.56 9.86 26.86
CA ASP A 235 -5.11 9.77 26.99
C ASP A 235 -4.40 10.58 25.89
N PHE A 236 -4.87 10.48 24.66
CA PHE A 236 -4.31 11.23 23.53
C PHE A 236 -4.52 12.75 23.67
N LEU A 237 -5.71 13.19 24.07
CA LEU A 237 -6.01 14.61 24.31
C LEU A 237 -5.13 15.18 25.42
N ALA A 238 -4.99 14.45 26.52
CA ALA A 238 -4.19 14.86 27.66
C ALA A 238 -2.69 14.96 27.32
N ARG A 239 -2.16 13.99 26.56
CA ARG A 239 -0.74 13.99 26.15
C ARG A 239 -0.37 15.14 25.24
N HIS A 240 -1.30 15.64 24.44
CA HIS A 240 -1.03 16.62 23.40
C HIS A 240 -1.70 17.99 23.63
N ASP A 241 -2.30 18.22 24.81
CA ASP A 241 -3.07 19.42 25.20
C ASP A 241 -4.06 19.87 24.10
N LEU A 242 -4.83 18.92 23.59
CA LEU A 242 -5.83 19.19 22.57
C LEU A 242 -7.19 19.50 23.21
N ARG A 243 -7.83 20.55 22.71
CA ARG A 243 -9.17 21.01 23.11
C ARG A 243 -9.93 21.18 21.80
N ASP A 244 -11.12 20.58 21.67
CA ASP A 244 -11.94 20.53 20.44
C ASP A 244 -11.55 19.49 19.37
N LEU A 245 -11.65 18.20 19.74
CA LEU A 245 -11.50 17.09 18.80
C LEU A 245 -12.85 16.44 18.47
N VAL A 246 -13.03 16.07 17.20
CA VAL A 246 -14.11 15.20 16.74
C VAL A 246 -13.57 13.76 16.66
N VAL A 247 -14.28 12.81 17.25
CA VAL A 247 -13.94 11.38 17.17
C VAL A 247 -14.90 10.64 16.25
N ALA A 248 -14.40 9.92 15.26
CA ALA A 248 -15.20 8.99 14.47
C ALA A 248 -14.84 7.54 14.80
N ALA A 249 -15.86 6.73 15.10
CA ALA A 249 -15.70 5.31 15.41
C ALA A 249 -16.88 4.48 14.89
N ASP A 250 -16.66 3.18 14.71
CA ASP A 250 -17.71 2.25 14.27
C ASP A 250 -18.74 1.99 15.39
N ALA A 251 -19.95 1.61 14.97
CA ALA A 251 -21.09 1.27 15.80
C ALA A 251 -20.78 0.21 16.88
N GLY A 252 -19.87 -0.72 16.56
CA GLY A 252 -19.44 -1.80 17.46
C GLY A 252 -18.77 -1.29 18.74
N ALA A 253 -18.07 -0.16 18.66
CA ALA A 253 -17.37 0.47 19.77
C ALA A 253 -18.25 1.34 20.68
N LEU A 254 -19.57 1.42 20.43
CA LEU A 254 -20.40 2.48 21.01
C LEU A 254 -21.57 1.93 21.83
N SER A 255 -21.43 2.03 23.16
CA SER A 255 -22.52 1.91 24.12
C SER A 255 -23.14 3.27 24.45
N ALA A 256 -24.35 3.25 25.01
CA ALA A 256 -24.98 4.42 25.61
C ALA A 256 -24.08 5.14 26.62
N ALA A 257 -23.34 4.36 27.42
CA ALA A 257 -22.39 4.88 28.40
C ALA A 257 -21.22 5.63 27.73
N ASN A 258 -20.68 5.11 26.63
CA ASN A 258 -19.61 5.78 25.88
C ASN A 258 -20.06 7.11 25.29
N LEU A 259 -21.24 7.15 24.69
CA LEU A 259 -21.80 8.38 24.12
C LEU A 259 -21.99 9.45 25.19
N THR A 260 -22.55 9.05 26.34
CA THR A 260 -22.73 9.94 27.50
C THR A 260 -21.38 10.43 28.04
N ALA A 261 -20.36 9.58 28.07
CA ALA A 261 -19.04 9.94 28.55
C ALA A 261 -18.27 10.84 27.58
N LEU A 262 -18.43 10.65 26.26
CA LEU A 262 -17.88 11.56 25.24
C LEU A 262 -18.52 12.95 25.33
N ASP A 263 -19.84 13.01 25.48
CA ASP A 263 -20.56 14.28 25.67
C ASP A 263 -20.16 14.96 26.99
N GLY A 264 -20.06 14.19 28.09
CA GLY A 264 -19.58 14.68 29.38
C GLY A 264 -18.13 15.19 29.36
N ALA A 265 -17.30 14.67 28.45
CA ALA A 265 -15.95 15.16 28.20
C ALA A 265 -15.91 16.38 27.25
N GLY A 266 -17.05 16.84 26.74
CA GLY A 266 -17.15 17.96 25.80
C GLY A 266 -16.67 17.64 24.38
N LEU A 267 -16.55 16.35 24.03
CA LEU A 267 -16.04 15.92 22.74
C LEU A 267 -17.17 15.80 21.72
N LYS A 268 -16.88 16.20 20.48
CA LYS A 268 -17.77 15.96 19.35
C LYS A 268 -17.50 14.56 18.82
N PHE A 269 -18.52 13.87 18.34
CA PHE A 269 -18.34 12.52 17.81
C PHE A 269 -19.21 12.24 16.59
N ILE A 270 -18.73 11.34 15.74
CA ILE A 270 -19.42 10.79 14.59
C ILE A 270 -19.48 9.28 14.80
N VAL A 271 -20.70 8.75 14.78
CA VAL A 271 -20.94 7.33 15.03
C VAL A 271 -21.62 6.71 13.82
N GLY A 272 -21.07 5.61 13.32
CA GLY A 272 -21.81 4.74 12.41
C GLY A 272 -22.94 4.06 13.19
N SER A 273 -24.15 3.99 12.63
CA SER A 273 -25.20 3.14 13.18
C SER A 273 -25.95 2.44 12.06
N ARG A 274 -26.41 1.22 12.32
CA ARG A 274 -27.31 0.52 11.40
C ARG A 274 -28.65 1.26 11.42
N GLN A 275 -29.28 1.35 10.25
CA GLN A 275 -30.57 2.02 10.04
C GLN A 275 -31.65 1.55 11.02
N VAL A 276 -31.64 0.26 11.38
CA VAL A 276 -32.59 -0.38 12.30
C VAL A 276 -32.30 -0.12 13.78
N LYS A 277 -31.08 0.34 14.11
CA LYS A 277 -30.59 0.55 15.49
C LYS A 277 -30.25 2.02 15.77
N ALA A 278 -30.80 2.94 14.97
CA ALA A 278 -30.57 4.35 15.18
C ALA A 278 -31.17 4.79 16.54
N PRO A 279 -30.71 5.93 17.12
CA PRO A 279 -31.15 6.40 18.43
C PRO A 279 -32.66 6.30 18.65
N ILE A 280 -33.10 6.00 19.88
CA ILE A 280 -34.52 5.92 20.27
C ILE A 280 -35.31 7.17 19.82
N ASP A 281 -34.68 8.33 19.77
CA ASP A 281 -35.33 9.57 19.33
C ASP A 281 -35.67 9.60 17.83
N LEU A 282 -35.19 8.62 17.04
CA LEU A 282 -35.62 8.38 15.67
C LEU A 282 -36.77 7.36 15.59
N GLU A 283 -37.17 6.67 16.67
CA GLU A 283 -38.33 5.76 16.67
C GLU A 283 -39.60 6.46 16.20
N SER A 284 -39.80 7.72 16.61
CA SER A 284 -40.94 8.51 16.12
C SER A 284 -40.83 8.77 14.62
N HIS A 285 -39.63 9.03 14.11
CA HIS A 285 -39.41 9.24 12.68
C HIS A 285 -39.54 7.93 11.88
N PHE A 286 -39.10 6.79 12.43
CA PHE A 286 -39.33 5.45 11.87
C PHE A 286 -40.81 5.10 11.83
N HIS A 287 -41.56 5.45 12.88
CA HIS A 287 -43.00 5.22 12.96
C HIS A 287 -43.79 6.03 11.93
N TRP A 288 -43.42 7.31 11.72
CA TRP A 288 -44.17 8.20 10.82
C TRP A 288 -43.68 8.21 9.37
N ARG A 289 -42.41 7.91 9.10
CA ARG A 289 -41.81 7.99 7.75
C ARG A 289 -41.24 6.67 7.24
N GLY A 290 -41.36 5.59 8.00
CA GLY A 290 -40.78 4.29 7.67
C GLY A 290 -39.27 4.23 7.89
N ASP A 291 -38.69 3.07 7.61
CA ASP A 291 -37.25 2.79 7.72
C ASP A 291 -36.49 3.15 6.44
N ALA A 292 -37.17 3.47 5.33
CA ALA A 292 -36.54 3.86 4.07
C ALA A 292 -36.02 5.31 4.11
N PHE A 293 -34.70 5.48 3.98
CA PHE A 293 -34.07 6.79 3.82
C PHE A 293 -33.43 6.95 2.44
N GLU A 294 -33.62 8.13 1.83
CA GLU A 294 -32.82 8.58 0.71
C GLU A 294 -31.44 9.06 1.20
N GLY A 295 -30.38 8.67 0.49
CA GLY A 295 -29.01 9.06 0.85
C GLY A 295 -28.81 10.57 0.75
N GLY A 296 -28.09 11.16 1.72
CA GLY A 296 -27.81 12.60 1.79
C GLY A 296 -28.77 13.39 2.70
N ARG A 297 -29.75 12.72 3.32
CA ARG A 297 -30.68 13.35 4.27
C ARG A 297 -30.00 13.66 5.61
N ILE A 298 -30.18 14.89 6.10
CA ILE A 298 -29.75 15.32 7.44
C ILE A 298 -30.98 15.40 8.34
N ILE A 299 -30.93 14.76 9.51
CA ILE A 299 -31.98 14.78 10.52
C ILE A 299 -31.35 15.31 11.81
N ASP A 300 -31.81 16.46 12.27
CA ASP A 300 -31.45 16.98 13.59
C ASP A 300 -32.46 16.45 14.61
N THR A 301 -31.99 15.75 15.64
CA THR A 301 -32.81 15.33 16.77
C THR A 301 -32.18 15.80 18.08
N ILE A 302 -33.01 16.04 19.09
CA ILE A 302 -32.57 16.35 20.44
C ILE A 302 -32.89 15.11 21.27
N THR A 303 -31.84 14.43 21.73
CA THR A 303 -32.01 13.28 22.61
C THR A 303 -32.35 13.79 23.99
N SER A 304 -33.63 13.77 24.33
CA SER A 304 -34.15 14.23 25.62
C SER A 304 -34.23 13.12 26.66
N ARG A 305 -34.13 11.84 26.24
CA ARG A 305 -34.13 10.69 27.15
C ARG A 305 -32.72 10.12 27.31
N PRO A 306 -32.33 9.70 28.54
CA PRO A 306 -31.10 8.96 28.73
C PRO A 306 -31.15 7.68 27.88
N LEU A 307 -30.07 7.44 27.13
CA LEU A 307 -29.92 6.21 26.33
C LEU A 307 -30.01 4.98 27.24
N PRO A 308 -30.49 3.81 26.76
CA PRO A 308 -30.59 2.61 27.58
C PRO A 308 -29.23 2.21 28.16
N GLY A 309 -29.11 2.20 29.49
CA GLY A 309 -27.84 1.94 30.21
C GLY A 309 -27.02 3.19 30.57
N ALA A 310 -27.49 4.38 30.25
CA ALA A 310 -26.94 5.64 30.77
C ALA A 310 -27.54 5.97 32.16
N ALA A 311 -26.79 6.71 32.98
CA ALA A 311 -27.28 7.17 34.28
C ALA A 311 -28.54 8.04 34.12
N ALA A 312 -29.49 7.91 35.05
CA ALA A 312 -30.83 8.52 35.01
C ALA A 312 -30.87 10.07 34.95
N ALA A 313 -29.72 10.75 35.02
CA ALA A 313 -29.56 12.20 35.05
C ALA A 313 -28.72 12.76 33.87
N ALA A 314 -28.68 12.08 32.73
CA ALA A 314 -27.98 12.59 31.54
C ALA A 314 -28.67 13.86 31.01
N LYS A 315 -27.90 14.95 30.82
CA LYS A 315 -28.41 16.17 30.20
C LYS A 315 -28.84 15.89 28.76
N PRO A 316 -29.88 16.55 28.24
CA PRO A 316 -30.25 16.43 26.85
C PRO A 316 -29.13 16.95 25.95
N PHE A 317 -28.75 16.18 24.93
CA PHE A 317 -27.72 16.56 23.96
C PHE A 317 -28.26 16.44 22.53
N ARG A 318 -27.73 17.28 21.63
CA ARG A 318 -28.21 17.38 20.25
C ARG A 318 -27.46 16.38 19.37
N ILE A 319 -28.20 15.47 18.72
CA ILE A 319 -27.64 14.52 17.76
C ILE A 319 -28.02 14.96 16.35
N ARG A 320 -27.02 15.10 15.49
CA ARG A 320 -27.23 15.25 14.05
C ARG A 320 -26.99 13.91 13.37
N VAL A 321 -28.02 13.40 12.71
CA VAL A 321 -28.01 12.11 12.04
C VAL A 321 -27.87 12.35 10.55
N PHE A 322 -26.80 11.81 9.97
CA PHE A 322 -26.57 11.85 8.53
C PHE A 322 -26.92 10.48 7.95
N VAL A 323 -27.89 10.43 7.05
CA VAL A 323 -28.23 9.17 6.37
C VAL A 323 -27.37 9.02 5.12
N MET A 324 -26.52 8.01 5.12
CA MET A 324 -25.67 7.67 3.98
C MET A 324 -26.11 6.35 3.36
N ASN A 325 -26.35 6.33 2.05
CA ASN A 325 -26.58 5.11 1.30
C ASN A 325 -25.24 4.57 0.78
N LEU A 326 -24.73 3.50 1.40
CA LEU A 326 -23.43 2.90 1.08
C LEU A 326 -23.48 1.88 -0.07
N SER A 327 -24.46 1.98 -0.97
CA SER A 327 -24.70 1.02 -2.07
C SER A 327 -23.56 0.86 -3.09
N GLY A 328 -22.46 1.63 -2.98
CA GLY A 328 -21.24 1.47 -3.80
C GLY A 328 -19.93 1.22 -3.04
N ALA A 329 -19.91 1.30 -1.70
CA ALA A 329 -18.66 1.34 -0.92
C ALA A 329 -18.03 -0.04 -0.64
N ARG A 330 -18.76 -1.14 -0.88
CA ARG A 330 -18.26 -2.51 -0.62
C ARG A 330 -17.18 -3.00 -1.60
N ARG A 331 -16.78 -2.21 -2.60
CA ARG A 331 -15.90 -2.70 -3.68
C ARG A 331 -14.39 -2.61 -3.39
N PHE A 332 -13.98 -2.10 -2.23
CA PHE A 332 -12.57 -1.82 -1.96
C PHE A 332 -11.94 -2.54 -0.76
N ILE A 333 -12.47 -3.68 -0.30
CA ILE A 333 -11.71 -4.57 0.62
C ILE A 333 -12.04 -6.03 0.28
N ARG A 334 -11.46 -6.53 -0.82
CA ARG A 334 -11.29 -7.98 -1.00
C ARG A 334 -9.89 -8.22 -1.58
N GLY A 335 -8.94 -8.42 -0.69
CA GLY A 335 -7.63 -8.96 -1.05
C GLY A 335 -7.81 -10.28 -1.80
N ARG A 336 -7.06 -10.44 -2.89
CA ARG A 336 -7.02 -11.66 -3.72
C ARG A 336 -6.73 -12.88 -2.84
N GLY A 337 -7.73 -13.75 -2.70
CA GLY A 337 -7.57 -15.09 -2.16
C GLY A 337 -8.93 -15.80 -2.18
N GLY A 338 -9.22 -16.56 -3.24
CA GLY A 338 -10.42 -17.38 -3.32
C GLY A 338 -11.01 -17.49 -4.72
N ARG A 339 -11.09 -18.74 -5.22
CA ARG A 339 -11.41 -19.20 -6.57
C ARG A 339 -12.60 -18.54 -7.30
N SER A 340 -12.45 -18.52 -8.61
CA SER A 340 -13.38 -18.11 -9.66
C SER A 340 -14.74 -18.80 -9.64
N GLY A 341 -15.81 -18.01 -9.74
CA GLY A 341 -17.12 -18.42 -10.23
C GLY A 341 -17.67 -17.33 -11.16
N ARG A 342 -17.92 -17.68 -12.43
CA ARG A 342 -18.48 -16.82 -13.48
C ARG A 342 -19.98 -16.60 -13.24
N VAL A 343 -20.48 -15.37 -13.35
CA VAL A 343 -21.89 -15.04 -13.67
C VAL A 343 -21.91 -13.72 -14.48
N PRO A 344 -22.81 -13.56 -15.49
CA PRO A 344 -22.62 -12.68 -16.65
C PRO A 344 -23.02 -11.22 -16.43
N GLY A 345 -22.59 -10.38 -17.38
CA GLY A 345 -22.70 -8.93 -17.34
C GLY A 345 -24.11 -8.37 -17.47
N SER A 346 -24.27 -7.19 -16.90
CA SER A 346 -25.17 -6.14 -17.36
C SER A 346 -24.42 -4.81 -17.15
N GLY A 347 -24.26 -4.06 -18.23
CA GLY A 347 -23.64 -2.74 -18.20
C GLY A 347 -24.58 -1.73 -17.56
N LEU A 348 -24.03 -0.69 -16.95
CA LEU A 348 -24.63 0.64 -16.86
C LEU A 348 -23.50 1.64 -16.58
N SER A 349 -23.41 2.61 -17.49
CA SER A 349 -22.53 3.78 -17.49
C SER A 349 -22.89 4.75 -16.37
N GLY A 350 -21.88 5.31 -15.70
CA GLY A 350 -22.04 6.44 -14.78
C GLY A 350 -20.76 7.26 -14.69
N THR A 351 -20.84 8.51 -15.11
CA THR A 351 -19.80 9.56 -15.12
C THR A 351 -19.33 9.89 -13.68
N PRO A 352 -18.04 10.19 -13.43
CA PRO A 352 -17.56 10.51 -12.09
C PRO A 352 -17.96 11.94 -11.70
N ALA A 353 -18.68 12.08 -10.57
CA ALA A 353 -19.01 13.37 -10.00
C ALA A 353 -17.75 14.04 -9.40
N THR A 354 -17.41 15.20 -9.94
CA THR A 354 -16.39 16.12 -9.44
C THR A 354 -16.81 16.74 -8.12
N TRP A 355 -15.96 16.65 -7.09
CA TRP A 355 -16.09 17.46 -5.88
C TRP A 355 -15.47 18.84 -6.13
N ARG A 356 -16.27 19.91 -6.10
CA ARG A 356 -15.76 21.28 -6.01
C ARG A 356 -15.57 21.67 -4.55
N ARG A 357 -14.53 22.49 -4.34
CA ARG A 357 -13.89 22.89 -3.07
C ARG A 357 -14.85 23.40 -2.00
#